data_AF-A0A183FN91-F1
#
_entry.id   AF-A0A183FN91-F1
#
_cell.length_a   1.000
_cell.length_b   1.000
_cell.length_c   1.000
_cell.angle_alpha   90.00
_cell.angle_beta   90.00
_cell.angle_gamma   90.00
#
_symmetry.space_group_name_H-M   'P 1'
#
loop_
_entity.id
_entity.type
_entity.pdbx_description
1 polymer ?
#
loop_
_entity_poly.entity_id
_entity_poly.type
_entity_poly.pdbx_seq_one_letter_code
_entity_poly.pdbx_strand_id
1 'polypeptide(L)' 'MVIRSVGPVRGFKSRSGMVPPFIRFREAFLISRSNKLASCQIEKIMSTFRAGLFCYLNKKKEFIEKGRKISTEYWWDT' A
#
# COMPACT_ATOMS: atom_id res chain seq x y z
N MET A 1 1.67 0.10 -11.65
CA MET A 1 1.91 -0.35 -10.26
C MET A 1 1.57 -1.83 -10.20
N VAL A 2 2.55 -2.71 -9.96
CA VAL A 2 2.27 -4.17 -9.89
C VAL A 2 2.18 -4.55 -8.41
N ILE A 3 0.97 -4.58 -7.87
CA ILE A 3 0.71 -5.14 -6.54
C ILE A 3 0.70 -6.66 -6.71
N ARG A 4 1.83 -7.32 -6.46
CA ARG A 4 1.85 -8.78 -6.33
C ARG A 4 1.27 -9.15 -4.99
N SER A 5 -0.03 -9.39 -4.97
CA SER A 5 -0.72 -9.96 -3.84
C SER A 5 -0.58 -11.47 -3.85
N VAL A 6 0.17 -12.02 -2.91
CA VAL A 6 0.17 -13.46 -2.64
C VAL A 6 -1.10 -13.74 -1.80
N GLY A 7 -2.08 -14.48 -2.34
CA GLY A 7 -3.37 -14.77 -1.68
C GLY A 7 -3.37 -16.02 -0.79
N PRO A 8 -4.51 -16.49 -0.22
CA PRO A 8 -5.86 -15.90 -0.08
C PRO A 8 -6.14 -15.51 1.42
N VAL A 9 -7.26 -14.89 1.84
CA VAL A 9 -8.56 -15.54 2.14
C VAL A 9 -9.74 -14.57 1.94
N ARG A 10 -10.81 -15.04 1.30
CA ARG A 10 -12.12 -14.38 1.21
C ARG A 10 -12.61 -14.01 2.62
N GLY A 11 -13.07 -12.77 2.79
CA GLY A 11 -13.54 -12.25 4.07
C GLY A 11 -14.62 -13.12 4.70
N PHE A 12 -14.25 -13.84 5.76
CA PHE A 12 -15.19 -14.60 6.57
C PHE A 12 -15.82 -13.62 7.58
N LYS A 13 -16.99 -13.09 7.23
CA LYS A 13 -17.76 -12.19 8.12
C LYS A 13 -18.48 -13.06 9.15
N SER A 14 -18.01 -13.05 10.39
CA SER A 14 -18.79 -13.61 11.51
C SER A 14 -20.10 -12.82 11.66
N ARG A 15 -21.18 -13.46 12.15
CA ARG A 15 -22.50 -12.80 12.32
C ARG A 15 -22.41 -11.52 13.17
N SER A 16 -21.39 -11.42 14.02
CA SER A 16 -21.09 -10.28 14.88
C SER A 16 -20.40 -9.09 14.18
N GLY A 17 -20.08 -9.20 12.88
CA GLY A 17 -19.33 -8.16 12.16
C GLY A 17 -17.86 -8.01 12.60
N MET A 18 -17.40 -8.88 13.49
CA MET A 18 -16.07 -8.82 14.08
C MET A 18 -15.06 -9.62 13.25
N VAL A 19 -13.84 -9.11 13.14
CA VAL A 19 -12.74 -9.80 12.46
C VAL A 19 -12.37 -11.03 13.28
N PRO A 20 -12.26 -12.22 12.67
CA PRO A 20 -11.89 -13.42 13.42
C PRO A 20 -10.50 -13.27 14.06
N PRO A 21 -10.26 -13.87 15.24
CA PRO A 21 -8.91 -14.00 15.77
C PRO A 21 -8.06 -14.88 14.83
N PHE A 22 -6.76 -14.57 14.74
CA PHE A 22 -5.77 -15.28 13.91
C PHE A 22 -6.01 -15.24 12.39
N ILE A 23 -6.68 -14.21 11.86
CA ILE A 23 -6.69 -14.03 10.40
C ILE A 23 -5.28 -13.75 9.88
N ARG A 24 -4.92 -14.42 8.79
CA ARG A 24 -3.71 -14.08 8.04
C ARG A 24 -3.98 -12.79 7.28
N PHE A 25 -3.38 -11.69 7.73
CA PHE A 25 -3.42 -10.42 6.99
C PHE A 25 -2.75 -10.59 5.63
N ARG A 26 -3.30 -9.91 4.62
CA ARG A 26 -2.76 -9.97 3.26
C ARG A 26 -1.46 -9.18 3.21
N GLU A 27 -0.39 -9.86 2.82
CA GLU A 27 0.93 -9.26 2.62
C GLU A 27 0.94 -8.57 1.24
N ALA A 28 0.93 -7.23 1.21
CA ALA A 28 1.05 -6.49 -0.05
C ALA A 28 2.44 -5.86 -0.17
N PHE A 29 3.20 -6.24 -1.20
CA PHE A 29 4.53 -5.70 -1.42
C PHE A 29 4.49 -4.55 -2.43
N LEU A 30 5.18 -3.45 -2.11
CA LEU A 30 5.51 -2.39 -3.06
C LEU A 30 6.98 -2.44 -3.38
N ILE A 31 7.31 -2.30 -4.66
CA ILE A 31 8.65 -2.46 -5.20
C ILE A 31 8.97 -1.24 -6.05
N SER A 32 10.14 -0.64 -5.83
CA SER A 32 10.75 0.35 -6.70
C SER A 32 12.03 -0.25 -7.25
N ARG A 33 11.97 -0.70 -8.51
CA ARG A 33 13.07 -1.42 -9.16
C ARG A 33 14.27 -0.50 -9.42
N SER A 34 14.01 0.75 -9.77
CA SER A 34 15.03 1.79 -9.99
C SER A 34 15.83 2.09 -8.72
N ASN A 35 15.18 2.08 -7.56
CA ASN A 35 15.81 2.40 -6.27
C ASN A 35 16.20 1.16 -5.46
N LYS A 36 16.09 -0.05 -6.03
CA LYS A 36 16.36 -1.35 -5.37
C LYS A 36 15.68 -1.47 -3.99
N LEU A 37 14.47 -0.91 -3.86
CA LEU A 37 13.75 -0.82 -2.59
C LEU A 37 12.45 -1.62 -2.65
N ALA A 38 12.23 -2.45 -1.63
CA ALA A 38 11.01 -3.23 -1.46
C ALA A 38 10.48 -3.03 -0.03
N SER A 39 9.16 -2.94 0.11
CA SER A 39 8.50 -2.77 1.40
C SER A 39 7.27 -3.67 1.49
N CYS A 40 6.98 -4.24 2.66
CA CYS A 40 5.75 -5.01 2.94
C CYS A 40 4.68 -4.14 3.64
N GLN A 41 3.43 -4.22 3.16
CA GLN A 41 2.30 -3.49 3.71
C GLN A 41 1.83 -4.27 4.94
N ILE A 42 2.08 -3.71 6.11
CA ILE A 42 1.49 -4.17 7.35
C ILE A 42 0.40 -3.16 7.67
N GLU A 43 -0.84 -3.62 7.85
CA GLU A 43 -1.99 -2.78 8.17
C GLU A 43 -1.78 -2.08 9.51
N LYS A 44 -1.23 -0.87 9.41
CA LYS A 44 -1.18 0.15 10.45
C LYS A 44 -1.25 1.50 9.75
N ILE A 45 -1.63 2.54 10.50
CA ILE A 45 -1.86 3.95 10.13
C ILE A 45 -0.78 4.68 9.27
N MET A 46 0.26 4.01 8.78
CA MET A 46 1.30 4.54 7.88
C MET A 46 1.17 4.13 6.40
N SER A 47 0.01 3.62 5.99
CA SER A 47 -0.23 3.20 4.59
C SER A 47 -0.11 4.36 3.58
N THR A 48 -0.50 5.57 3.95
CA THR A 48 -0.48 6.79 3.12
C THR A 48 0.93 7.24 2.75
N PHE A 49 1.81 7.40 3.74
CA PHE A 49 3.19 7.86 3.51
C PHE A 49 3.95 6.93 2.57
N ARG A 50 3.77 5.61 2.78
CA ARG A 50 4.37 4.58 1.94
C ARG A 50 3.87 4.68 0.50
N ALA A 51 2.58 4.83 0.29
CA ALA A 51 2.00 4.98 -1.05
C ALA A 51 2.60 6.19 -1.78
N GLY A 52 2.60 7.36 -1.14
CA GLY A 52 3.21 8.59 -1.68
C GLY A 52 4.70 8.43 -1.98
N LEU A 53 5.47 7.79 -1.09
CA LEU A 53 6.89 7.52 -1.31
C LEU A 53 7.12 6.63 -2.53
N PHE A 54 6.41 5.50 -2.67
CA PHE A 54 6.57 4.62 -3.82
C PHE A 54 6.06 5.25 -5.13
N CYS A 55 5.09 6.15 -5.07
CA CYS A 55 4.67 6.95 -6.22
C CYS A 55 5.80 7.87 -6.68
N TYR A 56 6.40 8.62 -5.77
CA TYR A 56 7.55 9.48 -6.08
C TYR A 56 8.73 8.67 -6.64
N LEU A 57 9.04 7.52 -6.04
CA LEU A 57 10.17 6.67 -6.45
C LEU A 57 9.97 6.01 -7.83
N ASN A 58 8.72 5.69 -8.22
CA ASN A 58 8.43 5.04 -9.51
C ASN A 58 7.98 6.02 -10.61
N LYS A 59 7.35 7.14 -10.25
CA LYS A 59 6.71 8.12 -11.15
C LYS A 59 7.05 9.55 -10.77
N LYS A 60 8.35 9.82 -10.53
CA LYS A 60 8.86 11.13 -10.09
C LYS A 60 8.35 12.31 -10.94
N LYS A 61 8.32 12.17 -12.27
CA LYS A 61 7.90 13.24 -13.19
C LYS A 61 6.42 13.63 -12.98
N GLU A 62 5.52 12.65 -13.08
CA GLU A 62 4.08 12.86 -12.83
C GLU A 62 3.80 13.39 -11.41
N PHE A 63 4.57 12.96 -10.41
CA PHE A 63 4.43 13.41 -9.04
C PHE A 63 4.76 14.90 -8.88
N ILE A 64 5.85 15.35 -9.51
CA ILE A 64 6.29 16.75 -9.47
C ILE A 64 5.38 17.63 -10.32
N GLU A 65 4.99 17.19 -11.53
CA GLU A 65 4.13 17.94 -12.43
C GLU A 65 2.74 18.22 -11.84
N LYS A 66 2.22 17.29 -11.03
CA LYS A 66 0.95 17.47 -10.30
C LYS A 66 1.08 18.27 -8.99
N GLY A 67 2.28 18.76 -8.65
CA GLY A 67 2.52 19.51 -7.41
C GLY A 67 2.22 18.72 -6.13
N ARG A 68 2.30 17.38 -6.19
CA ARG A 68 1.96 16.49 -5.07
C ARG A 68 3.02 16.57 -3.98
N LYS A 69 2.59 16.48 -2.72
CA LYS A 69 3.48 16.42 -1.55
C LYS A 69 3.21 15.14 -0.78
N ILE A 70 4.28 14.47 -0.37
CA ILE A 70 4.19 13.20 0.38
C ILE A 70 3.43 13.40 1.71
N SER A 71 3.51 14.59 2.31
CA SER A 71 2.82 14.94 3.55
C SER A 71 1.31 15.14 3.41
N THR A 72 0.80 15.36 2.20
CA THR A 72 -0.64 15.58 1.92
C THR A 72 -1.22 14.50 1.02
N GLU A 73 -0.44 13.47 0.69
CA GLU A 73 -0.83 12.37 -0.19
C GLU A 73 -1.74 11.38 0.55
N TYR A 74 -2.81 10.99 -0.14
CA TYR A 74 -3.76 9.99 0.34
C TYR A 74 -3.56 8.67 -0.41
N TRP A 75 -3.77 7.54 0.27
CA TRP A 75 -3.47 6.22 -0.30
C TRP A 75 -4.30 5.87 -1.53
N TRP A 76 -5.43 6.56 -1.75
CA TRP A 76 -6.34 6.35 -2.87
C TRP A 76 -6.00 7.19 -4.10
N ASP A 77 -5.15 8.20 -3.95
CA ASP A 77 -4.77 9.11 -5.04
C ASP A 77 -3.52 8.62 -5.80
N THR A 78 -2.97 7.48 -5.37
CA THR A 78 -1.70 6.88 -5.81
C THR A 78 -1.88 5.81 -6.88
#